data_AF-A0A3E0P9Z1-F1
#
_entry.id   AF-A0A3E0P9Z1-F1
#
_cell.length_a   1.000
_cell.length_b   1.000
_cell.length_c   1.000
_cell.angle_alpha   90.00
_cell.angle_beta   90.00
_cell.angle_gamma   90.00
#
_symmetry.space_group_name_H-M   'P 1'
#
loop_
_entity.id
_entity.type
_entity.pdbx_description
1 polymer ?
#
loop_
_entity_poly.entity_id
_entity_poly.type
_entity_poly.pdbx_seq_one_letter_code
_entity_poly.pdbx_strand_id
1 'polypeptide(L)'
;MNPILSQLAVRNGNSAEESEESIMALGEVVSSLRTAVNKLQNLKDSETNHYFRNFETNFPKEGIDFYKATKLYEINLVKQALRVTRGHQANAAKLLKMRTSTLNSFIKRHNISY
;
A
#
# COMPACT_ATOMS: atom_id res chain seq x y z
N MET A 1 12.79 -22.81 -58.86
CA MET A 1 12.71 -22.59 -57.40
C MET A 1 11.24 -22.51 -57.03
N ASN A 2 10.81 -23.19 -55.97
CA ASN A 2 9.40 -23.35 -55.65
C ASN A 2 8.83 -22.06 -55.00
N PRO A 3 7.93 -21.31 -55.67
CA PRO A 3 7.45 -19.99 -55.21
C PRO A 3 6.64 -20.02 -53.91
N ILE A 4 6.24 -21.22 -53.48
CA ILE A 4 5.52 -21.46 -52.23
C ILE A 4 6.46 -21.29 -51.02
N LEU A 5 7.73 -21.70 -51.12
CA LEU A 5 8.71 -21.60 -50.02
C LEU A 5 9.11 -20.14 -49.72
N SER A 6 9.14 -19.27 -50.73
CA SER A 6 9.44 -17.83 -50.55
C SER A 6 8.30 -17.06 -49.90
N GLN A 7 7.04 -17.40 -50.20
CA GLN A 7 5.88 -16.76 -49.57
C GLN A 7 5.69 -17.21 -48.11
N LEU A 8 6.00 -18.47 -47.79
CA LEU A 8 5.99 -18.98 -46.42
C LEU A 8 7.06 -18.34 -45.54
N ALA A 9 8.27 -18.08 -46.06
CA ALA A 9 9.34 -17.42 -45.32
C ALA A 9 9.01 -15.95 -44.99
N VAL A 10 8.45 -15.20 -45.95
CA VAL A 10 8.04 -13.80 -45.75
C VAL A 10 6.88 -13.70 -44.76
N ARG A 11 5.88 -14.59 -44.87
CA ARG A 11 4.75 -14.63 -43.92
C ARG A 11 5.18 -15.00 -42.50
N ASN A 12 6.16 -15.89 -42.35
CA ASN A 12 6.70 -16.25 -41.04
C ASN A 12 7.57 -15.14 -40.43
N GLY A 13 8.31 -14.39 -41.26
CA GLY A 13 9.07 -13.21 -40.80
C GLY A 13 8.16 -12.09 -40.30
N ASN A 14 7.13 -11.74 -41.07
CA ASN A 14 6.15 -10.71 -40.68
C ASN A 14 5.40 -11.07 -39.38
N SER A 15 5.02 -12.35 -39.23
CA SER A 15 4.33 -12.82 -38.02
C SER A 15 5.24 -12.81 -36.79
N ALA A 16 6.55 -13.00 -36.95
CA ALA A 16 7.52 -12.94 -35.86
C ALA A 16 7.77 -11.49 -35.42
N GLU A 17 7.92 -10.56 -36.38
CA GLU A 17 8.10 -9.13 -36.10
C GLU A 17 6.85 -8.51 -35.43
N GLU A 18 5.65 -8.85 -35.90
CA GLU A 18 4.38 -8.42 -35.28
C GLU A 18 4.23 -8.96 -33.83
N SER A 19 4.77 -10.15 -33.57
CA SER A 19 4.78 -10.75 -32.24
C SER A 19 5.79 -10.06 -31.32
N GLU A 20 6.97 -9.71 -31.83
CA GLU A 20 8.00 -8.97 -31.09
C GLU A 20 7.52 -7.55 -30.73
N GLU A 21 6.87 -6.85 -31.66
CA GLU A 21 6.28 -5.53 -31.41
C GLU A 21 5.18 -5.60 -30.32
N SER A 22 4.33 -6.62 -30.37
CA SER A 22 3.30 -6.85 -29.35
C SER A 22 3.90 -7.16 -27.97
N ILE A 23 4.98 -7.94 -27.91
CA ILE A 23 5.69 -8.27 -26.67
C ILE A 23 6.32 -7.00 -26.07
N MET A 24 6.92 -6.14 -26.90
CA MET A 24 7.50 -4.87 -26.48
C MET A 24 6.44 -3.92 -25.90
N ALA A 25 5.32 -3.76 -26.59
CA ALA A 25 4.20 -2.93 -26.11
C ALA A 25 3.63 -3.44 -24.77
N LEU A 26 3.51 -4.76 -24.59
CA LEU A 26 3.11 -5.35 -23.32
C LEU A 26 4.15 -5.10 -22.21
N GLY A 27 5.44 -5.16 -22.53
CA GLY A 27 6.52 -4.83 -21.60
C GLY A 27 6.45 -3.40 -21.09
N GLU A 28 6.16 -2.45 -21.97
CA GLU A 28 5.97 -1.03 -21.62
C GLU A 28 4.76 -0.82 -20.70
N VAL A 29 3.63 -1.46 -21.00
CA VAL A 29 2.42 -1.41 -20.16
C VAL A 29 2.71 -1.97 -18.77
N VAL A 30 3.41 -3.11 -18.67
CA VAL A 30 3.78 -3.72 -17.38
C VAL A 30 4.70 -2.80 -16.58
N SER A 31 5.67 -2.15 -17.23
CA SER A 31 6.59 -1.20 -16.56
C SER A 31 5.85 0.02 -16.00
N SER A 32 4.89 0.54 -16.77
CA SER A 32 4.04 1.66 -16.38
C SER A 32 3.12 1.27 -15.22
N LEU A 33 2.54 0.07 -15.27
CA LEU A 33 1.71 -0.47 -14.20
C LEU A 33 2.53 -0.65 -12.91
N ARG A 34 3.73 -1.23 -13.01
CA ARG A 34 4.65 -1.40 -11.87
C ARG A 34 5.00 -0.05 -11.22
N THR A 35 5.26 0.96 -12.04
CA THR A 35 5.55 2.32 -11.56
C THR A 35 4.35 2.94 -10.86
N ALA A 36 3.15 2.79 -11.43
CA ALA A 36 1.91 3.26 -10.81
C ALA A 36 1.63 2.55 -9.49
N VAL A 37 1.82 1.22 -9.41
CA VAL A 37 1.68 0.44 -8.17
C VAL A 37 2.68 0.90 -7.12
N ASN A 38 3.96 1.06 -7.46
CA ASN A 38 4.98 1.56 -6.53
C ASN A 38 4.62 2.96 -6.00
N LYS A 39 4.10 3.85 -6.87
CA LYS A 39 3.64 5.18 -6.45
C LYS A 39 2.44 5.10 -5.49
N LEU A 40 1.49 4.20 -5.76
CA LEU A 40 0.34 3.96 -4.88
C LEU A 40 0.76 3.31 -3.55
N GLN A 41 1.81 2.48 -3.57
CA GLN A 41 2.41 1.90 -2.37
C GLN A 41 3.16 2.95 -1.53
N ASN A 42 3.80 3.94 -2.15
CA ASN A 42 4.47 5.02 -1.43
C ASN A 42 3.46 6.10 -0.94
N LEU A 43 2.37 6.36 -1.67
CA LEU A 43 1.27 7.22 -1.18
C LEU A 43 0.48 6.58 -0.01
N LYS A 44 0.78 5.32 0.30
CA LYS A 44 0.28 4.53 1.42
C LYS A 44 1.00 4.81 2.74
N ASP A 45 1.98 5.73 2.74
CA ASP A 45 2.80 6.21 3.86
C ASP A 45 2.02 7.00 4.94
N SER A 46 0.86 6.49 5.32
CA SER A 46 0.54 6.39 6.74
C SER A 46 0.49 4.90 7.08
N GLU A 47 1.67 4.29 7.20
CA GLU A 47 1.92 2.84 7.23
C GLU A 47 0.98 2.05 8.17
N THR A 48 0.49 2.69 9.23
CA THR A 48 -0.38 2.08 10.22
C THR A 48 -1.88 2.22 9.99
N ASN A 49 -2.34 3.20 9.22
CA ASN A 49 -3.74 3.22 8.75
C ASN A 49 -3.96 2.10 7.71
N HIS A 50 -2.91 1.72 6.98
CA HIS A 50 -3.02 0.61 6.05
C HIS A 50 -3.16 -0.76 6.73
N TYR A 51 -2.53 -0.99 7.89
CA TYR A 51 -2.66 -2.28 8.61
C TYR A 51 -4.12 -2.63 8.89
N PHE A 52 -4.95 -1.65 9.28
CA PHE A 52 -6.38 -1.86 9.52
C PHE A 52 -7.21 -1.89 8.25
N ARG A 53 -6.95 -0.97 7.31
CA ARG A 53 -7.69 -0.93 6.04
C ARG A 53 -7.53 -2.23 5.24
N ASN A 54 -6.40 -2.91 5.39
CA ASN A 54 -6.14 -4.18 4.71
C ASN A 54 -6.96 -5.36 5.30
N PHE A 55 -7.41 -5.30 6.56
CA PHE A 55 -8.25 -6.34 7.16
C PHE A 55 -9.68 -6.34 6.62
N GLU A 56 -10.20 -5.18 6.22
CA GLU A 56 -11.54 -5.08 5.63
C GLU A 56 -11.63 -5.83 4.29
N THR A 57 -10.53 -5.90 3.54
CA THR A 57 -10.50 -6.52 2.21
C THR A 57 -9.77 -7.87 2.19
N ASN A 58 -8.87 -8.14 3.14
CA ASN A 58 -8.01 -9.32 3.17
C ASN A 58 -7.80 -9.84 4.61
N PHE A 59 -8.87 -10.31 5.26
CA PHE A 59 -8.75 -10.91 6.58
C PHE A 59 -7.92 -12.21 6.52
N PRO A 60 -6.88 -12.38 7.36
CA PRO A 60 -6.00 -13.56 7.30
C PRO A 60 -6.76 -14.86 7.58
N LYS A 61 -6.60 -15.86 6.70
CA LYS A 61 -7.20 -17.18 6.89
C LYS A 61 -6.65 -17.93 8.12
N GLU A 62 -5.44 -17.61 8.53
CA GLU A 62 -4.79 -18.17 9.73
C GLU A 62 -5.22 -17.45 11.03
N GLY A 63 -6.06 -16.41 10.93
CA GLY A 63 -6.50 -15.60 12.07
C GLY A 63 -5.54 -14.48 12.44
N ILE A 64 -5.93 -13.68 13.44
CA ILE A 64 -5.13 -12.56 13.95
C ILE A 64 -5.17 -12.52 15.48
N ASP A 65 -4.09 -12.02 16.08
CA ASP A 65 -4.10 -11.63 17.49
C ASP A 65 -4.87 -10.32 17.65
N PHE A 66 -6.10 -10.43 18.14
CA PHE A 66 -7.00 -9.31 18.36
C PHE A 66 -6.41 -8.24 19.30
N TYR A 67 -5.73 -8.65 20.36
CA TYR A 67 -5.20 -7.71 21.36
C TYR A 67 -4.01 -6.94 20.78
N LYS A 68 -3.13 -7.62 20.04
CA LYS A 68 -2.03 -6.97 19.33
C LYS A 68 -2.54 -6.01 18.26
N ALA A 69 -3.54 -6.42 17.47
CA ALA A 69 -4.15 -5.57 16.45
C ALA A 69 -4.81 -4.34 17.07
N THR A 70 -5.68 -4.52 18.07
CA THR A 70 -6.32 -3.41 18.80
C THR A 70 -5.27 -2.46 19.38
N LYS A 71 -4.18 -3.01 19.91
CA LYS A 71 -3.15 -2.18 20.51
C LYS A 71 -2.43 -1.28 19.52
N LEU A 72 -2.10 -1.83 18.36
CA LEU A 72 -1.53 -1.06 17.26
C LEU A 72 -2.51 0.03 16.83
N TYR A 73 -3.81 -0.28 16.74
CA TYR A 73 -4.83 0.71 16.36
C TYR A 73 -4.82 1.92 17.30
N GLU A 74 -4.90 1.65 18.61
CA GLU A 74 -4.91 2.70 19.64
C GLU A 74 -3.67 3.60 19.57
N ILE A 75 -2.47 3.02 19.45
CA ILE A 75 -1.21 3.77 19.35
C ILE A 75 -1.24 4.73 18.16
N ASN A 76 -1.78 4.28 17.03
CA ASN A 76 -1.83 5.08 15.83
C ASN A 76 -2.88 6.18 15.89
N LEU A 77 -4.02 5.90 16.51
CA LEU A 77 -5.03 6.92 16.75
C LEU A 77 -4.46 8.05 17.62
N VAL A 78 -3.67 7.70 18.65
CA VAL A 78 -2.95 8.67 19.49
C VAL A 78 -1.92 9.46 18.70
N LYS A 79 -1.05 8.82 17.91
CA LYS A 79 -0.07 9.50 17.06
C LYS A 79 -0.72 10.47 16.08
N GLN A 80 -1.83 10.07 15.46
CA GLN A 80 -2.58 10.91 14.53
C GLN A 80 -3.18 12.13 15.24
N ALA A 81 -3.78 11.95 16.41
CA ALA A 81 -4.32 13.05 17.19
C ALA A 81 -3.23 14.04 17.63
N LEU A 82 -2.06 13.55 18.04
CA LEU A 82 -0.91 14.40 18.35
C LEU A 82 -0.44 15.18 17.12
N ARG A 83 -0.42 14.54 15.94
CA ARG A 83 -0.08 15.20 14.66
C ARG A 83 -1.01 16.31 14.25
N VAL A 84 -2.31 16.06 14.33
CA VAL A 84 -3.33 17.08 14.03
C VAL A 84 -3.18 18.27 15.00
N THR A 85 -2.79 18.00 16.24
CA THR A 85 -2.73 19.01 17.31
C THR A 85 -1.34 19.58 17.56
N ARG A 86 -0.36 19.32 16.68
CA ARG A 86 1.02 19.80 16.84
C ARG A 86 1.65 19.43 18.20
N GLY A 87 1.27 18.28 18.74
CA GLY A 87 1.83 17.73 19.98
C GLY A 87 1.15 18.21 21.25
N HIS A 88 0.11 19.05 21.13
CA HIS A 88 -0.67 19.49 22.27
C HIS A 88 -1.52 18.35 22.84
N GLN A 89 -0.97 17.61 23.81
CA GLN A 89 -1.59 16.44 24.42
C GLN A 89 -3.02 16.71 24.95
N ALA A 90 -3.27 17.88 25.55
CA ALA A 90 -4.62 18.25 26.00
C ALA A 90 -5.62 18.37 24.83
N ASN A 91 -5.18 18.91 23.69
CA ASN A 91 -6.02 19.02 22.50
C ASN A 91 -6.17 17.66 21.81
N ALA A 92 -5.12 16.84 21.78
CA ALA A 92 -5.20 15.46 21.29
C ALA A 92 -6.18 14.63 22.12
N ALA A 93 -6.16 14.77 23.45
CA ALA A 93 -7.08 14.08 24.35
C ALA A 93 -8.54 14.49 24.11
N LYS A 94 -8.79 15.79 23.90
CA LYS A 94 -10.10 16.32 23.49
C LYS A 94 -10.56 15.72 22.16
N LEU A 95 -9.67 15.67 21.16
CA LEU A 95 -9.98 15.09 19.85
C LEU A 95 -10.37 13.60 19.96
N LEU A 96 -9.69 12.87 20.84
CA LEU A 96 -9.94 11.46 21.13
C LEU A 96 -11.04 11.21 22.17
N LYS A 97 -11.71 12.28 22.66
CA LYS A 97 -12.76 12.21 23.69
C LYS A 97 -12.35 11.41 24.94
N MET A 98 -11.10 11.56 25.37
CA MET A 98 -10.60 10.94 26.60
C MET A 98 -9.98 11.96 27.54
N ARG A 99 -9.83 11.61 28.82
CA ARG A 99 -9.17 12.47 29.80
C ARG A 99 -7.70 12.66 29.42
N THR A 100 -7.18 13.87 29.61
CA THR A 100 -5.76 14.19 29.35
C THR A 100 -4.82 13.29 30.17
N SER A 101 -5.15 13.00 31.43
CA SER A 101 -4.34 12.10 32.28
C SER A 101 -4.29 10.67 31.75
N THR A 102 -5.38 10.18 31.16
CA THR A 102 -5.44 8.87 30.49
C THR A 102 -4.54 8.86 29.26
N LEU A 103 -4.65 9.87 28.38
CA LEU A 103 -3.80 9.98 27.19
C LEU A 103 -2.32 10.07 27.57
N ASN A 104 -1.98 10.89 28.57
CA ASN A 104 -0.60 11.07 29.01
C ASN A 104 -0.01 9.77 29.56
N SER A 105 -0.79 9.01 30.33
CA SER A 105 -0.38 7.69 30.83
C SER A 105 -0.19 6.70 29.68
N PHE A 106 -1.05 6.76 28.66
CA PHE A 106 -0.93 5.93 27.45
C PHE A 106 0.34 6.25 26.65
N ILE A 107 0.62 7.53 26.40
CA ILE A 107 1.83 8.00 25.70
C ILE A 107 3.08 7.50 26.41
N LYS A 108 3.14 7.62 27.75
CA LYS A 108 4.26 7.13 28.55
C LYS A 108 4.42 5.62 28.48
N ARG A 109 3.33 4.87 28.68
CA ARG A 109 3.36 3.39 28.67
C ARG A 109 3.80 2.83 27.32
N HIS A 110 3.48 3.51 26.23
CA HIS A 110 3.74 3.05 24.88
C HIS A 110 4.89 3.79 24.19
N ASN A 111 5.65 4.60 24.93
CA ASN A 111 6.80 5.37 24.43
C ASN A 111 6.48 6.10 23.11
N ILE A 112 5.32 6.76 23.05
CA ILE A 112 4.87 7.45 21.85
C ILE A 112 5.59 8.79 21.73
N SER A 113 6.40 8.94 20.69
CA SER A 113 6.98 10.22 20.28
C SER A 113 6.06 10.97 19.32
N TYR A 114 6.13 12.30 19.40
CA TYR A 114 5.44 13.24 18.52
C TYR A 114 6.42 14.29 18.01
#